data_AF-A0A6M1S7R3-F1
#
_entry.id   AF-A0A6M1S7R3-F1
#
_cell.length_a   1.000
_cell.length_b   1.000
_cell.length_c   1.000
_cell.angle_alpha   90.00
_cell.angle_beta   90.00
_cell.angle_gamma   90.00
#
_symmetry.space_group_name_H-M   'P 1'
#
loop_
_entity.id
_entity.type
_entity.pdbx_description
1 polymer ?
#
loop_
_entity_poly.entity_id
_entity_poly.type
_entity_poly.pdbx_seq_one_letter_code
_entity_poly.pdbx_strand_id
1 'polypeptide(L)'
;MTRAHESDDLHALAGEYVLGTLPIAEREAFEARLANEPALQTAVAAWEERFFPYTAIVDPVSPSDYLWPRIERSLKASAVRPTAPGVTPARAPAAPRRRLMHSLPFWRAATGAGLAAALAMGVMLSNVTTQPAVPEYMVVLLAPQTQSAGWVVQAANRQEIQLIPLGTFEVPEGKALEFWTKADDWQAPVSLGLVEPGQPLRLRLDQLPPLEDNQLFELTLEDETGSPTGLPTGPIEFIGRAVEI
;
A
#
# COMPACT_ATOMS: atom_id res chain seq x y z
N MET A 1 -60.33 -37.80 12.43
CA MET A 1 -59.07 -38.49 12.11
C MET A 1 -57.88 -37.55 11.94
N THR A 2 -58.07 -36.27 11.60
CA THR A 2 -56.98 -35.30 11.33
C THR A 2 -56.07 -34.98 12.51
N ARG A 3 -56.61 -34.83 13.74
CA ARG A 3 -55.83 -34.45 14.93
C ARG A 3 -54.78 -35.47 15.37
N ALA A 4 -55.00 -36.75 15.08
CA ALA A 4 -54.09 -37.83 15.47
C ALA A 4 -52.88 -37.93 14.53
N HIS A 5 -53.08 -37.61 13.24
CA HIS A 5 -51.99 -37.56 12.25
C HIS A 5 -51.07 -36.36 12.53
N GLU A 6 -51.66 -35.21 12.84
CA GLU A 6 -50.93 -33.98 13.16
C GLU A 6 -50.07 -34.11 14.43
N SER A 7 -50.53 -34.87 15.44
CA SER A 7 -49.72 -35.18 16.62
C SER A 7 -48.58 -36.15 16.32
N ASP A 8 -48.79 -37.12 15.43
CA ASP A 8 -47.77 -38.11 15.06
C ASP A 8 -46.65 -37.47 14.24
N ASP A 9 -47.01 -36.61 13.28
CA ASP A 9 -46.08 -35.80 12.49
C ASP A 9 -45.23 -34.87 13.39
N LEU A 10 -45.86 -34.28 14.42
CA LEU A 10 -45.19 -33.43 15.39
C LEU A 10 -44.19 -34.22 16.27
N HIS A 11 -44.56 -35.42 16.71
CA HIS A 11 -43.66 -36.29 17.46
C HIS A 11 -42.49 -36.79 16.60
N ALA A 12 -42.72 -37.12 15.33
CA ALA A 12 -41.65 -37.49 14.41
C ALA A 12 -40.65 -36.33 14.21
N LEU A 13 -41.15 -35.12 13.94
CA LEU A 13 -40.34 -33.94 13.75
C LEU A 13 -39.51 -33.57 15.00
N ALA A 14 -40.10 -33.68 16.20
CA ALA A 14 -39.38 -33.48 17.45
C ALA A 14 -38.28 -34.52 17.68
N GLY A 15 -38.48 -35.75 17.22
CA GLY A 15 -37.47 -36.81 17.28
C GLY A 15 -36.27 -36.52 16.39
N GLU A 16 -36.52 -36.07 15.16
CA GLU A 16 -35.47 -35.66 14.22
C GLU A 16 -34.68 -34.44 14.73
N TYR A 17 -35.36 -33.51 15.40
CA TYR A 17 -34.72 -32.38 16.08
C TYR A 17 -33.78 -32.86 17.20
N VAL A 18 -34.25 -33.72 18.10
CA VAL A 18 -33.45 -34.23 19.25
C VAL A 18 -32.26 -35.05 18.79
N LEU A 19 -32.42 -35.87 17.75
CA LEU A 19 -31.33 -36.66 17.15
C LEU A 19 -30.38 -35.80 16.31
N GLY A 20 -30.73 -34.54 16.03
CA GLY A 20 -29.93 -33.62 15.22
C GLY A 20 -29.88 -33.98 13.73
N THR A 21 -30.87 -34.71 13.22
CA THR A 21 -30.95 -35.13 11.81
C THR A 21 -31.68 -34.14 10.90
N LEU A 22 -32.30 -33.10 11.47
CA LEU A 22 -32.96 -32.05 10.68
C LEU A 22 -31.97 -31.22 9.85
N PRO A 23 -32.31 -30.88 8.59
CA PRO A 23 -31.60 -29.87 7.82
C PRO A 23 -31.56 -28.53 8.56
N ILE A 24 -30.48 -27.75 8.37
CA ILE A 24 -30.24 -26.52 9.13
C ILE A 24 -31.40 -25.51 9.05
N ALA A 25 -32.01 -25.35 7.88
CA ALA A 25 -33.12 -24.42 7.68
C ALA A 25 -34.40 -24.87 8.43
N GLU A 26 -34.67 -26.17 8.47
CA GLU A 26 -35.81 -26.74 9.19
C GLU A 26 -35.60 -26.70 10.70
N ARG A 27 -34.35 -26.89 11.14
CA ARG A 27 -33.97 -26.73 12.54
C ARG A 27 -34.20 -25.31 13.04
N GLU A 28 -33.79 -24.29 12.28
CA GLU A 28 -34.03 -22.88 12.63
C GLU A 28 -35.54 -22.58 12.72
N ALA A 29 -36.32 -23.08 11.78
CA ALA A 29 -37.78 -22.93 11.79
C ALA A 29 -38.43 -23.67 12.99
N PHE A 30 -37.92 -24.84 13.34
CA PHE A 30 -38.35 -25.61 14.50
C PHE A 30 -38.02 -24.89 15.81
N GLU A 31 -36.80 -24.37 15.96
CA GLU A 31 -36.36 -23.63 17.16
C GLU A 31 -37.17 -22.34 17.37
N ALA A 32 -37.53 -21.64 16.29
CA ALA A 32 -38.39 -20.45 16.36
C ALA A 32 -39.80 -20.77 16.90
N ARG A 33 -40.34 -21.95 16.56
CA ARG A 33 -41.64 -22.44 17.05
C ARG A 33 -41.57 -22.99 18.46
N LEU A 34 -40.47 -23.65 18.82
CA LEU A 34 -40.27 -24.31 20.11
C LEU A 34 -40.46 -23.36 21.30
N ALA A 35 -40.09 -22.08 21.17
CA ALA A 35 -40.30 -21.08 22.22
C ALA A 35 -41.78 -20.76 22.50
N ASN A 36 -42.67 -20.97 21.53
CA ASN A 36 -44.06 -20.51 21.55
C ASN A 36 -45.10 -21.64 21.53
N GLU A 37 -44.71 -22.88 21.24
CA GLU A 37 -45.61 -24.03 21.12
C GLU A 37 -45.37 -25.08 22.23
N PRO A 38 -46.21 -25.13 23.28
CA PRO A 38 -46.05 -26.08 24.39
C PRO A 38 -46.10 -27.57 23.98
N ALA A 39 -46.82 -27.88 22.90
CA ALA A 39 -46.90 -29.24 22.37
C ALA A 39 -45.53 -29.71 21.83
N LEU A 40 -44.78 -28.83 21.15
CA LEU A 40 -43.42 -29.12 20.69
C LEU A 40 -42.46 -29.30 21.86
N GLN A 41 -42.54 -28.44 22.88
CA GLN A 41 -41.70 -28.56 24.08
C GLN A 41 -41.93 -29.91 24.79
N THR A 42 -43.18 -30.34 24.89
CA THR A 42 -43.56 -31.63 25.48
C THR A 42 -43.03 -32.80 24.64
N ALA A 43 -43.14 -32.72 23.32
CA ALA A 43 -42.64 -33.76 22.42
C ALA A 43 -41.11 -33.87 22.45
N VAL A 44 -40.38 -32.75 22.51
CA VAL A 44 -38.92 -32.72 22.67
C VAL A 44 -38.53 -33.33 24.02
N ALA A 45 -39.15 -32.92 25.12
CA ALA A 45 -38.87 -33.46 26.44
C ALA A 45 -39.10 -34.98 26.52
N ALA A 46 -40.17 -35.48 25.89
CA ALA A 46 -40.45 -36.91 25.83
C ALA A 46 -39.37 -37.71 25.06
N TRP A 47 -38.80 -37.13 24.01
CA TRP A 47 -37.68 -37.72 23.28
C TRP A 47 -36.37 -37.66 24.09
N GLU A 48 -36.08 -36.54 24.74
CA GLU A 48 -34.92 -36.41 25.62
C GLU A 48 -34.98 -37.42 26.78
N GLU A 49 -36.13 -37.58 27.43
CA GLU A 49 -36.34 -38.57 28.49
C GLU A 49 -36.14 -40.01 27.98
N ARG A 50 -36.61 -40.30 26.76
CA ARG A 50 -36.40 -41.60 26.12
C ARG A 50 -34.93 -41.89 25.82
N PHE A 51 -34.15 -40.87 25.45
CA PHE A 51 -32.74 -41.06 25.12
C PHE A 51 -31.78 -40.94 26.32
N PHE A 52 -32.20 -40.29 27.40
CA PHE A 52 -31.39 -40.06 28.59
C PHE A 52 -30.74 -41.34 29.15
N PRO A 53 -31.41 -42.51 29.24
CA PRO A 53 -30.80 -43.74 29.76
C PRO A 53 -29.57 -44.21 28.95
N TYR A 54 -29.48 -43.89 27.66
CA TYR A 54 -28.35 -44.30 26.83
C TYR A 54 -27.06 -43.56 27.18
N THR A 55 -27.15 -42.36 27.78
CA THR A 55 -25.94 -41.63 28.21
C THR A 55 -25.23 -42.34 29.36
N ALA A 56 -25.94 -43.20 30.11
CA ALA A 56 -25.35 -43.99 31.20
C ALA A 56 -24.52 -45.19 30.71
N ILE A 57 -24.64 -45.56 29.44
CA ILE A 57 -23.93 -46.70 28.82
C ILE A 57 -22.61 -46.26 28.18
N VAL A 58 -22.39 -44.95 28.04
CA VAL A 58 -21.19 -44.38 27.42
C VAL A 58 -20.08 -44.23 28.46
N ASP A 59 -18.88 -44.71 28.11
CA ASP A 59 -17.70 -44.56 28.97
C ASP A 59 -17.32 -43.07 29.13
N PRO A 60 -17.11 -42.58 30.37
CA PRO A 60 -16.72 -41.19 30.60
C PRO A 60 -15.33 -40.89 30.00
N VAL A 61 -15.24 -39.80 29.23
CA VAL A 61 -13.98 -39.28 28.71
C VAL A 61 -13.61 -38.02 29.48
N SER A 62 -12.42 -38.00 30.09
CA SER A 62 -11.95 -36.82 30.82
C SER A 62 -11.63 -35.67 29.85
N PRO A 63 -12.26 -34.49 29.98
CA PRO A 63 -11.89 -33.34 29.18
C PRO A 63 -10.52 -32.77 29.62
N SER A 64 -9.97 -31.85 28.82
CA SER A 64 -8.74 -31.15 29.21
C SER A 64 -8.97 -30.17 30.36
N ASP A 65 -7.96 -29.98 31.20
CA ASP A 65 -7.99 -29.08 32.36
C ASP A 65 -8.29 -27.62 31.99
N TYR A 66 -8.05 -27.24 30.74
CA TYR A 66 -8.29 -25.89 30.21
C TYR A 66 -9.73 -25.65 29.75
N LEU A 67 -10.54 -26.71 29.57
CA LEU A 67 -11.89 -26.57 29.02
C LEU A 67 -12.80 -25.82 30.01
N TRP A 68 -12.78 -26.20 31.28
CA TRP A 68 -13.64 -25.61 32.30
C TRP A 68 -13.38 -24.10 32.53
N PRO A 69 -12.12 -23.64 32.70
CA PRO A 69 -11.82 -22.22 32.78
C PRO A 69 -12.24 -21.42 31.53
N ARG A 70 -12.20 -22.04 30.34
CA ARG A 70 -12.66 -21.40 29.09
C ARG A 70 -14.18 -21.25 29.07
N ILE A 71 -14.93 -22.26 29.49
CA ILE A 71 -16.39 -22.20 29.60
C ILE A 71 -16.80 -21.11 30.59
N GLU A 72 -16.19 -21.08 31.78
CA GLU A 72 -16.50 -20.07 32.80
C GLU A 72 -16.26 -18.64 32.28
N ARG A 73 -15.15 -18.43 31.56
CA ARG A 73 -14.86 -17.13 30.93
C ARG A 73 -15.87 -16.77 29.84
N SER A 74 -16.31 -17.75 29.03
CA SER A 74 -17.32 -17.55 27.99
C SER A 74 -18.68 -17.18 28.58
N LEU A 75 -19.12 -17.86 29.64
CA LEU A 75 -20.36 -17.56 30.34
C LEU A 75 -20.33 -16.16 30.98
N LYS A 76 -19.22 -15.78 31.63
CA LYS A 76 -19.04 -14.42 32.17
C LYS A 76 -19.08 -13.37 31.07
N ALA A 77 -18.48 -13.62 29.91
CA ALA A 77 -18.54 -12.70 28.77
C ALA A 77 -19.96 -12.56 28.19
N SER A 78 -20.74 -13.65 28.15
CA SER A 78 -22.12 -13.67 27.65
C SER A 78 -23.12 -13.06 28.64
N ALA A 79 -22.95 -13.27 29.95
CA ALA A 79 -23.78 -12.66 31.00
C ALA A 79 -23.63 -11.14 31.10
N VAL A 80 -22.52 -10.57 30.62
CA VAL A 80 -22.30 -9.12 30.52
C VAL A 80 -23.06 -8.52 29.31
N ARG A 81 -23.72 -9.33 28.48
CA ARG A 81 -24.65 -8.87 27.45
C ARG A 81 -26.05 -8.76 28.08
N PRO A 82 -26.61 -7.56 28.30
CA PRO A 82 -27.94 -7.45 28.88
C PRO A 82 -28.97 -8.03 27.91
N THR A 83 -29.61 -9.12 28.31
CA THR A 83 -30.87 -9.62 27.74
C THR A 83 -32.02 -8.87 28.39
N ALA A 84 -32.24 -7.62 27.97
CA ALA A 84 -33.47 -6.90 28.30
C ALA A 84 -33.84 -5.98 27.12
N PRO A 85 -35.05 -6.12 26.53
CA PRO A 85 -35.58 -5.09 25.66
C PRO A 85 -35.93 -3.86 26.51
N GLY A 86 -35.32 -2.72 26.24
CA GLY A 86 -35.89 -1.42 26.63
C GLY A 86 -35.35 -0.70 27.85
N VAL A 87 -34.19 -1.05 28.43
CA VAL A 87 -33.53 -0.18 29.43
C VAL A 87 -32.06 0.00 29.08
N THR A 88 -31.66 1.22 28.76
CA THR A 88 -30.26 1.63 28.58
C THR A 88 -29.48 1.33 29.87
N PRO A 89 -28.49 0.41 29.86
CA PRO A 89 -27.63 0.25 31.01
C PRO A 89 -26.68 1.45 31.06
N ALA A 90 -26.60 2.09 32.23
CA ALA A 90 -25.54 3.03 32.56
C ALA A 90 -24.20 2.29 32.41
N ARG A 91 -23.50 2.61 31.32
CA ARG A 91 -22.30 1.94 30.85
C ARG A 91 -21.13 2.33 31.76
N ALA A 92 -20.57 1.36 32.49
CA ALA A 92 -19.21 1.49 33.04
C ALA A 92 -18.26 1.93 31.90
N PRO A 93 -17.28 2.81 32.15
CA PRO A 93 -16.48 3.43 31.10
C PRO A 93 -15.66 2.35 30.37
N ALA A 94 -16.20 1.89 29.24
CA ALA A 94 -15.45 1.06 28.31
C ALA A 94 -14.31 1.92 27.77
N ALA A 95 -13.07 1.41 27.85
CA ALA A 95 -11.91 2.07 27.28
C ALA A 95 -12.22 2.57 25.85
N PRO A 96 -11.85 3.82 25.50
CA PRO A 96 -12.34 4.52 24.31
C PRO A 96 -12.14 3.73 23.01
N ARG A 97 -11.05 2.94 22.93
CA ARG A 97 -10.75 2.01 21.83
C ARG A 97 -11.86 0.98 21.59
N ARG A 98 -12.41 0.35 22.64
CA ARG A 98 -13.43 -0.69 22.50
C ARG A 98 -14.78 -0.11 22.06
N ARG A 99 -15.06 1.16 22.40
CA ARG A 99 -16.28 1.86 21.98
C ARG A 99 -16.23 2.25 20.50
N LEU A 100 -15.06 2.64 20.01
CA LEU A 100 -14.82 2.98 18.61
C LEU A 100 -14.86 1.74 17.71
N MET A 101 -14.21 0.65 18.13
CA MET A 101 -14.17 -0.62 17.38
C MET A 101 -15.55 -1.30 17.21
N HIS A 102 -16.51 -1.05 18.10
CA HIS A 102 -17.87 -1.58 17.98
C HIS A 102 -18.87 -0.62 17.32
N SER A 103 -18.42 0.54 16.83
CA SER A 103 -19.31 1.52 16.21
C SER A 103 -19.33 1.37 14.68
N LEU A 104 -20.46 0.89 14.15
CA LEU A 104 -20.74 0.90 12.70
C LEU A 104 -20.55 2.26 12.03
N PRO A 105 -21.01 3.41 12.59
CA PRO A 105 -20.81 4.69 11.93
C PRO A 105 -19.32 5.08 11.82
N PHE A 106 -18.48 4.69 12.79
CA PHE A 106 -17.03 4.89 12.71
C PHE A 106 -16.40 4.09 11.58
N TRP A 107 -16.73 2.81 11.46
CA TRP A 107 -16.22 1.98 10.38
C TRP A 107 -16.68 2.48 9.00
N ARG A 108 -17.93 2.95 8.88
CA ARG A 108 -18.44 3.57 7.64
C ARG A 108 -17.68 4.85 7.29
N ALA A 109 -17.43 5.72 8.27
CA ALA A 109 -16.64 6.93 8.08
C ALA A 109 -15.17 6.61 7.71
N ALA A 110 -14.57 5.61 8.37
CA ALA A 110 -13.21 5.17 8.08
C ALA A 110 -13.07 4.59 6.66
N THR A 111 -14.01 3.77 6.21
CA THR A 111 -14.03 3.26 4.83
C THR A 111 -14.26 4.38 3.82
N GLY A 112 -15.16 5.33 4.11
CA GLY A 112 -15.39 6.49 3.25
C GLY A 112 -14.15 7.39 3.12
N ALA A 113 -13.47 7.67 4.24
CA ALA A 113 -12.22 8.43 4.25
C ALA A 113 -11.09 7.71 3.51
N GLY A 114 -10.98 6.39 3.68
CA GLY A 114 -10.00 5.57 2.96
C GLY A 114 -10.22 5.58 1.45
N LEU A 115 -11.47 5.45 0.99
CA LEU A 115 -11.81 5.53 -0.42
C LEU A 115 -11.52 6.92 -1.01
N ALA A 116 -11.88 7.98 -0.29
CA ALA A 116 -11.60 9.35 -0.71
C ALA A 116 -10.08 9.61 -0.81
N ALA A 117 -9.29 9.13 0.15
CA ALA A 117 -7.84 9.23 0.12
C ALA A 117 -7.24 8.44 -1.05
N ALA A 118 -7.72 7.23 -1.33
CA ALA A 118 -7.28 6.43 -2.47
C ALA A 118 -7.60 7.10 -3.82
N LEU A 119 -8.79 7.69 -3.96
CA LEU A 119 -9.17 8.46 -5.15
C LEU A 119 -8.33 9.72 -5.29
N ALA A 120 -8.13 10.47 -4.21
CA ALA A 120 -7.28 11.66 -4.23
C ALA A 120 -5.84 11.31 -4.61
N MET A 121 -5.31 10.21 -4.06
CA MET A 121 -3.99 9.70 -4.39
C MET A 121 -3.92 9.23 -5.85
N GLY A 122 -4.95 8.53 -6.34
CA GLY A 122 -5.08 8.15 -7.75
C GLY A 122 -5.08 9.37 -8.69
N VAL A 123 -5.81 10.43 -8.33
CA VAL A 123 -5.81 11.70 -9.08
C VAL A 123 -4.44 12.35 -9.03
N MET A 124 -3.82 12.46 -7.86
CA MET A 124 -2.47 13.04 -7.72
C MET A 124 -1.44 12.28 -8.56
N LEU A 125 -1.44 10.94 -8.52
CA LEU A 125 -0.53 10.12 -9.32
C LEU A 125 -0.85 10.20 -10.82
N SER A 126 -2.13 10.28 -11.21
CA SER A 126 -2.50 10.44 -12.63
C SER A 126 -2.08 11.80 -13.21
N ASN A 127 -2.03 12.83 -12.36
CA ASN A 127 -1.56 14.16 -12.74
C ASN A 127 -0.03 14.24 -12.80
N VAL A 128 0.71 13.25 -12.28
CA VAL A 128 2.14 13.08 -12.54
C VAL A 128 2.28 12.42 -13.92
N THR A 129 1.92 13.16 -14.96
CA THR A 129 2.35 12.83 -16.31
C THR A 129 3.80 13.30 -16.42
N THR A 130 4.75 12.42 -16.10
CA THR A 130 6.13 12.58 -16.59
C THR A 130 6.08 12.27 -18.08
N GLN A 131 5.70 13.26 -18.88
CA GLN A 131 5.81 13.15 -20.32
C GLN A 131 7.31 12.95 -20.59
N PRO A 132 7.74 11.86 -21.23
CA PRO A 132 9.12 11.76 -21.67
C PRO A 132 9.30 12.89 -22.67
N ALA A 133 9.93 13.96 -22.22
CA ALA A 133 10.25 15.06 -23.09
C ALA A 133 11.18 14.51 -24.17
N VAL A 134 10.71 14.53 -25.41
CA VAL A 134 11.54 14.19 -26.56
C VAL A 134 12.68 15.19 -26.55
N PRO A 135 13.96 14.76 -26.45
CA PRO A 135 15.08 15.69 -26.43
C PRO A 135 15.02 16.57 -27.67
N GLU A 136 15.01 17.89 -27.49
CA GLU A 136 15.04 18.88 -28.58
C GLU A 136 16.49 19.11 -29.03
N TYR A 137 17.46 18.89 -28.13
CA TYR A 137 18.88 19.00 -28.41
C TYR A 137 19.66 17.79 -27.89
N MET A 138 20.65 17.38 -28.68
CA MET A 138 21.61 16.35 -28.29
C MET A 138 23.04 16.80 -28.64
N VAL A 139 23.95 16.63 -27.68
CA VAL A 139 25.38 16.90 -27.84
C VAL A 139 26.13 15.63 -27.49
N VAL A 140 27.02 15.18 -28.37
CA VAL A 140 27.98 14.12 -28.04
C VAL A 140 29.31 14.76 -27.71
N LEU A 141 29.81 14.54 -26.49
CA LEU A 141 31.12 15.04 -26.07
C LEU A 141 32.20 14.01 -26.38
N LEU A 142 33.16 14.41 -27.21
CA LEU A 142 34.24 13.58 -27.70
C LEU A 142 35.54 13.95 -27.01
N ALA A 143 36.38 12.95 -26.73
CA ALA A 143 37.73 13.20 -26.26
C ALA A 143 38.59 13.78 -27.41
N PRO A 144 39.25 14.94 -27.26
CA PRO A 144 39.97 15.60 -28.36
C PRO A 144 41.04 14.71 -29.02
N GLN A 145 41.67 13.83 -28.25
CA GLN A 145 42.80 13.02 -28.71
C GLN A 145 42.40 11.74 -29.43
N THR A 146 41.35 11.06 -28.97
CA THR A 146 40.92 9.75 -29.47
C THR A 146 39.65 9.83 -30.32
N GLN A 147 38.94 10.96 -30.30
CA GLN A 147 37.61 11.14 -30.88
C GLN A 147 36.57 10.13 -30.39
N SER A 148 36.80 9.52 -29.22
CA SER A 148 35.85 8.61 -28.59
C SER A 148 34.78 9.38 -27.82
N ALA A 149 33.52 8.96 -27.95
CA ALA A 149 32.43 9.53 -27.17
C ALA A 149 32.49 9.08 -25.71
N GLY A 150 32.60 10.03 -24.79
CA GLY A 150 32.62 9.77 -23.34
C GLY A 150 31.33 10.14 -22.64
N TRP A 151 30.62 11.15 -23.16
CA TRP A 151 29.43 11.72 -22.54
C TRP A 151 28.43 12.19 -23.58
N VAL A 152 27.15 12.23 -23.21
CA VAL A 152 26.07 12.83 -23.99
C VAL A 152 25.38 13.88 -23.13
N VAL A 153 25.17 15.07 -23.69
CA VAL A 153 24.27 16.07 -23.13
C VAL A 153 22.94 15.94 -23.87
N GLN A 154 21.87 15.72 -23.13
CA GLN A 154 20.51 15.72 -23.65
C GLN A 154 19.76 16.89 -23.02
N ALA A 155 19.02 17.63 -23.85
CA ALA A 155 18.09 18.63 -23.36
C ALA A 155 16.69 18.30 -23.84
N ALA A 156 15.84 17.94 -22.89
CA ALA A 156 14.41 17.70 -23.08
C ALA A 156 13.65 18.96 -23.52
N ASN A 157 14.15 20.12 -23.10
CA ASN A 157 13.63 21.44 -23.38
C ASN A 157 14.77 22.44 -23.14
N ARG A 158 14.52 23.72 -23.42
CA ARG A 158 15.49 24.82 -23.20
C ARG A 158 15.75 25.16 -21.72
N GLN A 159 15.24 24.37 -20.77
CA GLN A 159 15.27 24.64 -19.34
C GLN A 159 15.91 23.52 -18.51
N GLU A 160 16.18 22.34 -19.08
CA GLU A 160 16.76 21.21 -18.35
C GLU A 160 17.78 20.48 -19.22
N ILE A 161 19.00 20.36 -18.70
CA ILE A 161 20.06 19.58 -19.32
C ILE A 161 20.39 18.36 -18.46
N GLN A 162 20.64 17.25 -19.14
CA GLN A 162 21.10 16.03 -18.53
C GLN A 162 22.42 15.61 -19.19
N LEU A 163 23.47 15.51 -18.38
CA LEU A 163 24.78 14.99 -18.77
C LEU A 163 24.83 13.50 -18.40
N ILE A 164 25.02 12.63 -19.39
CA ILE A 164 24.96 11.17 -19.27
C ILE A 164 26.33 10.58 -19.64
N PRO A 165 26.98 9.84 -18.72
CA PRO A 165 28.24 9.15 -19.04
C PRO A 165 27.98 7.95 -19.95
N LEU A 166 28.81 7.78 -20.98
CA LEU A 166 28.80 6.60 -21.87
C LEU A 166 29.77 5.51 -21.42
N GLY A 167 30.65 5.81 -20.47
CA GLY A 167 31.64 4.90 -19.93
C GLY A 167 32.18 5.37 -18.59
N THR A 168 33.16 4.63 -18.08
CA THR A 168 33.87 4.99 -16.85
C THR A 168 35.09 5.84 -17.19
N PHE A 169 35.13 7.07 -16.69
CA PHE A 169 36.31 7.94 -16.73
C PHE A 169 36.93 7.98 -15.34
N GLU A 170 38.20 7.58 -15.21
CA GLU A 170 38.91 7.65 -13.94
C GLU A 170 39.51 9.04 -13.78
N VAL A 171 39.07 9.75 -12.73
CA VAL A 171 39.62 11.05 -12.37
C VAL A 171 40.81 10.83 -11.42
N PRO A 172 41.99 11.42 -11.70
CA PRO A 172 43.14 11.35 -10.80
C PRO A 172 42.83 11.89 -9.40
N GLU A 173 43.55 11.39 -8.39
CA GLU A 173 43.40 11.84 -7.01
C GLU A 173 43.67 13.37 -6.88
N GLY A 174 42.79 14.08 -6.17
CA GLY A 174 42.87 15.54 -6.02
C GLY A 174 42.43 16.35 -7.24
N LYS A 175 41.78 15.72 -8.22
CA LYS A 175 41.20 16.36 -9.40
C LYS A 175 39.69 16.16 -9.46
N ALA A 176 39.01 17.01 -10.21
CA ALA A 176 37.59 16.90 -10.49
C ALA A 176 37.30 17.24 -11.96
N LEU A 177 36.24 16.67 -12.51
CA LEU A 177 35.71 17.13 -13.80
C LEU A 177 34.79 18.33 -13.53
N GLU A 178 34.98 19.40 -14.26
CA GLU A 178 34.07 20.55 -14.25
C GLU A 178 33.40 20.69 -15.62
N PHE A 179 32.09 20.89 -15.60
CA PHE A 179 31.26 21.01 -16.80
C PHE A 179 31.05 22.46 -17.14
N TRP A 180 31.21 22.80 -18.41
CA TRP A 180 31.12 24.17 -18.90
C TRP A 180 30.26 24.28 -20.14
N THR A 181 29.72 25.47 -20.36
CA THR A 181 29.05 25.82 -21.60
C THR A 181 29.39 27.22 -22.08
N LYS A 182 29.35 27.43 -23.39
CA LYS A 182 29.59 28.73 -24.03
C LYS A 182 28.82 28.84 -25.34
N ALA A 183 27.99 29.87 -25.48
CA ALA A 183 27.42 30.26 -26.77
C ALA A 183 28.37 31.17 -27.55
N ASP A 184 28.14 31.31 -28.85
CA ASP A 184 29.04 32.03 -29.75
C ASP A 184 29.07 33.55 -29.46
N ASP A 185 27.99 34.12 -28.93
CA ASP A 185 27.86 35.55 -28.58
C ASP A 185 28.27 35.87 -27.12
N TRP A 186 28.60 34.85 -26.31
CA TRP A 186 29.01 35.06 -24.92
C TRP A 186 30.50 35.42 -24.80
N GLN A 187 30.78 36.35 -23.89
CA GLN A 187 32.16 36.79 -23.63
C GLN A 187 33.02 35.72 -22.94
N ALA A 188 32.43 34.88 -22.10
CA ALA A 188 33.12 33.86 -21.31
C ALA A 188 32.29 32.57 -21.20
N PRO A 189 32.94 31.40 -21.05
CA PRO A 189 32.27 30.18 -20.62
C PRO A 189 31.61 30.34 -19.26
N VAL A 190 30.55 29.58 -19.03
CA VAL A 190 29.83 29.50 -17.76
C VAL A 190 29.99 28.10 -17.18
N SER A 191 30.40 28.01 -15.91
CA SER A 191 30.45 26.75 -15.19
C SER A 191 29.05 26.24 -14.90
N LEU A 192 28.84 24.97 -15.19
CA LEU A 192 27.66 24.17 -14.88
C LEU A 192 27.86 23.33 -13.63
N GLY A 193 29.06 23.38 -13.04
CA GLY A 193 29.43 22.70 -11.79
C GLY A 193 30.28 21.46 -11.98
N LEU A 194 30.65 20.87 -10.84
CA LEU A 194 31.48 19.66 -10.79
C LEU A 194 30.67 18.41 -11.15
N VAL A 195 31.33 17.48 -11.82
CA VAL A 195 30.75 16.23 -12.30
C VAL A 195 31.36 15.05 -11.57
N GLU A 196 30.51 14.23 -10.96
CA GLU A 196 30.92 12.95 -10.41
C GLU A 196 31.01 11.90 -11.53
N PRO A 197 32.17 11.24 -11.71
CA PRO A 197 32.34 10.25 -12.75
C PRO A 197 31.35 9.08 -12.62
N GLY A 198 30.72 8.70 -13.73
CA GLY A 198 29.79 7.56 -13.78
C GLY A 198 28.38 7.83 -13.24
N GLN A 199 28.08 9.02 -12.73
CA GLN A 199 26.73 9.43 -12.35
C GLN A 199 26.16 10.43 -13.38
N PRO A 200 24.85 10.32 -13.72
CA PRO A 200 24.21 11.33 -14.54
C PRO A 200 23.99 12.61 -13.73
N LEU A 201 24.32 13.75 -14.34
CA LEU A 201 24.10 15.08 -13.74
C LEU A 201 22.88 15.73 -14.41
N ARG A 202 21.91 16.18 -13.60
CA ARG A 202 20.74 16.95 -14.07
C ARG A 202 20.80 18.36 -13.54
N LEU A 203 20.72 19.33 -14.44
CA LEU A 203 20.77 20.75 -14.12
C LEU A 203 19.57 21.45 -14.71
N ARG A 204 18.91 22.27 -13.87
CA ARG A 204 17.86 23.18 -14.32
C ARG A 204 18.51 24.49 -14.75
N LEU A 205 18.22 24.92 -15.97
CA LEU A 205 18.71 26.16 -16.54
C LEU A 205 18.02 27.39 -15.95
N ASP A 206 17.10 27.26 -14.99
CA ASP A 206 16.52 28.39 -14.24
C ASP A 206 17.61 29.31 -13.64
N GLN A 207 18.79 28.75 -13.35
CA GLN A 207 19.95 29.43 -12.77
C GLN A 207 21.12 29.55 -13.76
N LEU A 208 20.94 29.09 -15.00
CA LEU A 208 21.98 29.02 -16.02
C LEU A 208 21.47 29.71 -17.30
N PRO A 209 22.34 29.95 -18.28
CA PRO A 209 21.90 30.56 -19.52
C PRO A 209 21.03 29.59 -20.35
N PRO A 210 20.14 30.11 -21.22
CA PRO A 210 19.33 29.27 -22.09
C PRO A 210 20.20 28.49 -23.09
N LEU A 211 19.65 27.37 -23.58
CA LEU A 211 20.25 26.62 -24.67
C LEU A 211 20.13 27.37 -26.00
N GLU A 212 21.22 27.39 -26.76
CA GLU A 212 21.31 27.98 -28.09
C GLU A 212 21.85 26.97 -29.11
N ASP A 213 21.52 27.19 -30.38
CA ASP A 213 22.05 26.39 -31.47
C ASP A 213 23.57 26.55 -31.54
N ASN A 214 24.29 25.47 -31.86
CA ASN A 214 25.76 25.46 -31.97
C ASN A 214 26.51 25.78 -30.66
N GLN A 215 25.82 25.82 -29.52
CA GLN A 215 26.40 26.06 -28.21
C GLN A 215 27.46 25.00 -27.87
N LEU A 216 28.60 25.46 -27.37
CA LEU A 216 29.73 24.62 -26.98
C LEU A 216 29.52 24.07 -25.57
N PHE A 217 29.85 22.81 -25.40
CA PHE A 217 29.91 22.13 -24.11
C PHE A 217 31.26 21.44 -23.96
N GLU A 218 31.85 21.56 -22.78
CA GLU A 218 33.17 20.97 -22.50
C GLU A 218 33.27 20.48 -21.05
N LEU A 219 34.08 19.44 -20.86
CA LEU A 219 34.49 18.91 -19.56
C LEU A 219 36.00 19.11 -19.43
N THR A 220 36.41 19.85 -18.40
CA THR A 220 37.81 20.06 -18.10
C THR A 220 38.23 19.33 -16.83
N LEU A 221 39.50 18.95 -16.75
CA LEU A 221 40.08 18.35 -15.56
C LEU A 221 40.67 19.43 -14.65
N GLU A 222 39.90 19.85 -13.66
CA GLU A 222 40.27 20.90 -12.72
C GLU A 222 40.82 20.30 -11.40
N ASP A 223 41.25 21.17 -10.49
CA ASP A 223 41.53 20.78 -9.11
C ASP A 223 40.25 20.28 -8.40
N GLU A 224 40.40 19.60 -7.26
CA GLU A 224 39.28 18.98 -6.52
C GLU A 224 38.10 19.94 -6.26
N THR A 225 38.36 21.24 -6.09
CA THR A 225 37.33 22.26 -5.86
C THR A 225 36.83 22.95 -7.14
N GLY A 226 37.26 22.53 -8.32
CA GLY A 226 37.00 23.20 -9.60
C GLY A 226 37.97 24.34 -9.90
N SER A 227 37.65 25.10 -10.94
CA SER A 227 38.45 26.25 -11.39
C SER A 227 38.43 27.39 -10.37
N PRO A 228 39.60 27.91 -9.97
CA PRO A 228 39.69 29.03 -9.05
C PRO A 228 39.35 30.38 -9.70
N THR A 229 39.29 30.45 -11.04
CA THR A 229 39.12 31.70 -11.80
C THR A 229 37.70 31.90 -12.33
N GLY A 230 36.84 30.88 -12.25
CA GLY A 230 35.54 30.87 -12.90
C GLY A 230 35.63 30.74 -14.44
N LEU A 231 36.80 30.36 -14.95
CA LEU A 231 37.05 30.02 -16.36
C LEU A 231 37.76 28.67 -16.42
N PRO A 232 37.60 27.88 -17.50
CA PRO A 232 38.32 26.61 -17.64
C PRO A 232 39.83 26.81 -17.50
N THR A 233 40.47 26.13 -16.55
CA THR A 233 41.91 26.24 -16.27
C THR A 233 42.68 24.95 -16.53
N GLY A 234 42.00 23.82 -16.50
CA GLY A 234 42.53 22.49 -16.76
C GLY A 234 42.53 22.09 -18.24
N PRO A 235 43.13 20.94 -18.58
CA PRO A 235 43.01 20.37 -19.91
C PRO A 235 41.55 19.98 -20.21
N ILE A 236 41.17 20.10 -21.48
CA ILE A 236 39.85 19.68 -21.98
C ILE A 236 39.89 18.16 -22.20
N GLU A 237 39.08 17.43 -21.44
CA GLU A 237 38.94 15.98 -21.54
C GLU A 237 37.87 15.58 -22.54
N PHE A 238 36.76 16.35 -22.61
CA PHE A 238 35.70 16.13 -23.60
C PHE A 238 35.10 17.44 -24.10
N ILE A 239 34.72 17.49 -25.37
CA ILE A 239 34.15 18.68 -26.01
C ILE A 239 33.15 18.31 -27.10
N GLY A 240 32.12 19.12 -27.29
CA GLY A 240 31.12 18.94 -28.35
C GLY A 240 30.22 20.17 -28.51
N ARG A 241 29.47 20.22 -29.61
CA ARG A 241 28.53 21.31 -29.90
C ARG A 241 27.09 20.81 -30.06
N ALA A 242 26.15 21.61 -29.58
CA ALA A 242 24.74 21.29 -29.63
C ALA A 242 24.20 21.23 -31.05
N VAL A 243 23.40 20.19 -31.31
CA VAL A 243 22.66 19.98 -32.54
C VAL A 243 21.19 19.77 -32.16
N GLU A 244 20.31 20.54 -32.80
CA GLU A 244 18.85 20.38 -32.71
C GLU A 244 18.44 19.08 -33.44
N ILE A 245 17.51 18.31 -32.87
CA ILE A 245 17.12 16.97 -33.39
C ILE A 245 15.63 16.82 -33.68
#